data_AF-A0A1Q3BFK7-F1
#
_entry.id   AF-A0A1Q3BFK7-F1
#
_cell.length_a   1.000
_cell.length_b   1.000
_cell.length_c   1.000
_cell.angle_alpha   90.00
_cell.angle_beta   90.00
_cell.angle_gamma   90.00
#
_symmetry.space_group_name_H-M   'P 1'
#
loop_
_entity.id
_entity.type
_entity.pdbx_description
1 polymer ?
#
loop_
_entity_poly.entity_id
_entity_poly.type
_entity_poly.pdbx_seq_one_letter_code
_entity_poly.pdbx_strand_id
1 'polypeptide(L)'
;SLRRTPNNYLLWGAQILPLIESKDMQGFLDGGYEMPKASIATFDNNTTDEYNEVQNPSYIAWRRSGCLFRRWITSTLSKEVLGIIDGLVMAQDVWRALEETFAQDSKERGFDL
;
A
#
# COMPACT_ATOMS: atom_id res chain seq x y z
N SER A 1 5.48 -28.78 8.81
CA SER A 1 4.73 -27.67 9.46
C SER A 1 5.67 -26.56 9.85
N LEU A 2 5.68 -25.46 9.10
CA LEU A 2 6.41 -24.23 9.47
C LEU A 2 5.62 -23.54 10.58
N ARG A 3 5.99 -23.82 11.84
CA ARG A 3 5.53 -23.01 12.98
C ARG A 3 6.08 -21.61 12.80
N ARG A 4 5.19 -20.63 12.73
CA ARG A 4 5.52 -19.21 12.58
C ARG A 4 6.22 -18.70 13.83
N THR A 5 7.49 -18.40 13.69
CA THR A 5 8.20 -17.48 14.56
C THR A 5 8.46 -16.17 13.80
N PRO A 6 8.68 -15.04 14.50
CA PRO A 6 8.94 -13.72 13.91
C PRO A 6 10.06 -13.64 12.86
N ASN A 7 10.92 -14.67 12.78
CA ASN A 7 11.83 -14.90 11.65
C ASN A 7 11.14 -14.92 10.27
N ASN A 8 9.82 -15.15 10.22
CA ASN A 8 9.10 -15.24 8.96
C ASN A 8 8.75 -13.88 8.35
N TYR A 9 8.72 -12.78 9.11
CA TYR A 9 8.44 -11.46 8.55
C TYR A 9 9.63 -10.88 7.81
N LEU A 10 10.85 -10.98 8.38
CA LEU A 10 12.07 -10.57 7.68
C LEU A 10 12.25 -11.37 6.37
N LEU A 11 11.98 -12.67 6.42
CA LEU A 11 12.00 -13.53 5.23
C LEU A 11 10.90 -13.18 4.23
N TRP A 12 9.68 -12.89 4.72
CA TRP A 12 8.56 -12.43 3.88
C TRP A 12 8.90 -11.11 3.20
N GLY A 13 9.42 -10.12 3.93
CA GLY A 13 9.85 -8.83 3.42
C GLY A 13 10.92 -8.98 2.34
N ALA A 14 11.93 -9.83 2.58
CA ALA A 14 12.96 -10.13 1.60
C ALA A 14 12.43 -10.80 0.31
N GLN A 15 11.29 -11.51 0.37
CA GLN A 15 10.66 -12.10 -0.81
C GLN A 15 9.71 -11.13 -1.53
N ILE A 16 8.99 -10.30 -0.77
CA ILE A 16 7.95 -9.43 -1.29
C ILE A 16 8.53 -8.11 -1.83
N LEU A 17 9.53 -7.50 -1.18
CA LEU A 17 10.12 -6.23 -1.62
C LEU A 17 10.64 -6.28 -3.07
N PRO A 18 11.45 -7.28 -3.49
CA PRO A 18 11.90 -7.36 -4.88
C PRO A 18 10.76 -7.54 -5.87
N LEU A 19 9.66 -8.20 -5.47
CA LEU A 19 8.48 -8.33 -6.33
C LEU A 19 7.78 -6.99 -6.50
N ILE A 20 7.68 -6.18 -5.44
CA ILE A 20 7.10 -4.83 -5.48
C ILE A 20 7.92 -3.92 -6.39
N GLU A 21 9.25 -3.95 -6.25
CA GLU A 21 10.19 -3.21 -7.10
C GLU A 21 10.05 -3.64 -8.57
N SER A 22 10.01 -4.95 -8.86
CA SER A 22 9.87 -5.48 -10.22
C SER A 22 8.58 -5.09 -10.94
N LYS A 23 7.57 -4.61 -10.19
CA LYS A 23 6.27 -4.21 -10.69
C LYS A 23 6.04 -2.71 -10.69
N ASP A 24 7.06 -1.93 -10.32
CA ASP A 24 6.94 -0.47 -10.16
C ASP A 24 5.74 -0.13 -9.27
N MET A 25 5.70 -0.72 -8.07
CA MET A 25 4.63 -0.51 -7.09
C MET A 25 5.11 0.14 -5.79
N GLN A 26 6.42 0.43 -5.69
CA GLN A 26 7.03 0.99 -4.50
C GLN A 26 6.44 2.35 -4.13
N GLY A 27 6.03 3.14 -5.11
CA GLY A 27 5.36 4.44 -4.92
C GLY A 27 4.06 4.38 -4.09
N PHE A 28 3.41 3.21 -3.99
CA PHE A 28 2.24 3.02 -3.12
C PHE A 28 2.61 2.73 -1.66
N LEU A 29 3.87 2.40 -1.38
CA LEU A 29 4.39 2.17 -0.02
C LEU A 29 4.98 3.44 0.57
N ASP A 30 5.86 4.12 -0.17
CA ASP A 30 6.61 5.28 0.31
C ASP A 30 5.89 6.62 0.06
N GLY A 31 4.80 6.60 -0.72
CA GLY A 31 4.04 7.79 -1.10
C GLY A 31 4.58 8.49 -2.35
N GLY A 32 5.53 7.89 -3.08
CA GLY A 32 6.03 8.41 -4.35
C GLY A 32 4.96 8.51 -5.44
N TYR A 33 3.87 7.74 -5.35
CA TYR A 33 2.68 7.95 -6.17
C TYR A 33 1.68 8.87 -5.47
N GLU A 34 1.86 10.17 -5.68
CA GLU A 34 0.96 11.19 -5.17
C GLU A 34 -0.48 10.94 -5.62
N MET A 35 -1.42 11.15 -4.70
CA MET A 35 -2.85 11.03 -4.98
C MET A 35 -3.27 12.13 -5.97
N PRO A 36 -3.74 11.80 -7.18
CA PRO A 36 -4.22 12.80 -8.12
C PRO A 36 -5.49 13.49 -7.59
N LYS A 37 -5.77 14.70 -8.06
CA LYS A 37 -7.05 15.38 -7.74
C LYS A 37 -8.23 14.52 -8.18
N ALA A 38 -9.26 14.41 -7.34
CA ALA A 38 -10.44 13.60 -7.64
C ALA A 38 -11.21 14.09 -8.87
N SER A 39 -11.18 15.41 -9.09
CA SER A 39 -11.81 16.10 -10.21
C SER A 39 -10.84 17.03 -10.92
N ILE A 40 -11.11 17.29 -12.19
CA ILE A 40 -10.39 18.23 -13.05
C ILE A 40 -11.40 19.09 -13.81
N ALA A 41 -11.00 20.33 -14.09
CA ALA A 41 -11.77 21.21 -14.97
C ALA A 41 -11.54 20.82 -16.43
N THR A 42 -12.61 20.71 -17.21
CA THR A 42 -12.57 20.53 -18.66
C THR A 42 -13.27 21.69 -19.34
N PHE A 43 -12.63 22.20 -20.38
CA PHE A 43 -13.22 23.22 -21.25
C PHE A 43 -14.00 22.52 -22.37
N ASP A 44 -15.27 22.85 -22.50
CA ASP A 44 -16.10 22.40 -23.63
C ASP A 44 -16.21 23.55 -24.63
N ASN A 45 -15.68 23.37 -25.84
CA ASN A 45 -15.74 24.39 -26.89
C ASN A 45 -17.16 24.62 -27.44
N ASN A 46 -18.14 23.75 -27.13
CA ASN A 46 -19.47 23.77 -27.74
C ASN A 46 -20.56 24.42 -26.88
N THR A 47 -20.31 24.65 -25.60
CA THR A 47 -21.25 25.31 -24.68
C THR A 47 -20.46 26.29 -23.87
N THR A 48 -20.73 27.59 -24.10
CA THR A 48 -20.43 28.78 -23.27
C THR A 48 -19.19 28.67 -22.39
N ASP A 49 -18.17 29.53 -22.58
CA ASP A 49 -16.90 29.68 -21.83
C ASP A 49 -16.89 29.33 -20.31
N GLU A 50 -17.22 28.09 -19.96
CA GLU A 50 -17.57 27.65 -18.61
C GLU A 50 -16.88 26.31 -18.38
N TYR A 51 -16.09 26.26 -17.32
CA TYR A 51 -15.33 25.08 -16.96
C TYR A 51 -16.26 24.07 -16.30
N ASN A 52 -16.40 22.89 -16.91
CA ASN A 52 -17.11 21.77 -16.30
C ASN A 52 -16.15 21.00 -15.39
N GLU A 53 -16.61 20.63 -14.20
CA GLU A 53 -15.87 19.74 -13.30
C GLU A 53 -16.18 18.28 -13.64
N VAL A 54 -15.17 17.53 -14.05
CA VAL A 54 -15.29 16.11 -14.38
C VAL A 54 -14.39 15.26 -13.50
N GLN A 55 -14.71 13.99 -13.34
CA GLN A 55 -13.89 13.06 -12.59
C GLN A 55 -12.55 12.84 -13.29
N ASN A 56 -11.45 12.89 -12.53
CA ASN A 56 -10.11 12.69 -13.06
C ASN A 56 -9.83 11.20 -13.36
N PRO A 57 -9.58 10.81 -14.62
CA PRO A 57 -9.25 9.42 -14.95
C PRO A 57 -8.00 8.91 -14.24
N SER A 58 -7.01 9.78 -14.00
CA SER A 58 -5.78 9.43 -13.29
C SER A 58 -6.06 9.09 -11.83
N TYR A 59 -6.99 9.78 -11.16
CA TYR A 59 -7.43 9.45 -9.81
C TYR A 59 -8.09 8.07 -9.76
N ILE A 60 -8.95 7.76 -10.74
CA ILE A 60 -9.61 6.44 -10.83
C ILE A 60 -8.56 5.34 -11.01
N ALA A 61 -7.60 5.54 -11.92
CA ALA A 61 -6.52 4.58 -12.17
C ALA A 61 -5.65 4.37 -10.93
N TRP A 62 -5.21 5.45 -10.28
CA TRP A 62 -4.43 5.40 -9.04
C TRP A 62 -5.18 4.64 -7.94
N ARG A 63 -6.46 4.96 -7.72
CA ARG A 63 -7.29 4.30 -6.71
C ARG A 63 -7.43 2.80 -6.98
N ARG A 64 -7.66 2.42 -8.24
CA ARG A 64 -7.79 1.01 -8.66
C ARG A 64 -6.50 0.25 -8.40
N SER A 65 -5.36 0.80 -8.82
CA SER A 65 -4.04 0.19 -8.63
C SER A 65 -3.69 0.05 -7.15
N GLY A 66 -3.87 1.11 -6.34
CA GLY A 66 -3.64 1.07 -4.91
C GLY A 66 -4.54 0.05 -4.18
N CYS A 67 -5.82 -0.04 -4.55
CA CYS A 67 -6.73 -1.04 -4.00
C CYS A 67 -6.31 -2.49 -4.35
N LEU A 68 -5.87 -2.73 -5.60
CA LEU A 68 -5.40 -4.04 -6.03
C LEU A 68 -4.12 -4.42 -5.31
N PHE A 69 -3.17 -3.49 -5.22
CA PHE A 69 -1.91 -3.68 -4.52
C PHE A 69 -2.11 -4.02 -3.05
N ARG A 70 -2.99 -3.28 -2.36
CA ARG A 70 -3.38 -3.59 -0.97
C ARG A 70 -3.93 -5.01 -0.86
N ARG A 71 -4.90 -5.39 -1.70
CA ARG A 71 -5.47 -6.75 -1.70
C ARG A 71 -4.39 -7.81 -1.91
N TRP A 72 -3.48 -7.58 -2.85
CA TRP A 72 -2.37 -8.48 -3.11
C TRP A 72 -1.46 -8.64 -1.88
N ILE A 73 -0.97 -7.54 -1.28
CA ILE A 73 -0.18 -7.61 -0.04
C ILE A 73 -0.92 -8.40 1.03
N THR A 74 -2.18 -8.05 1.31
CA THR A 74 -2.97 -8.74 2.35
C THR A 74 -3.17 -10.23 2.07
N SER A 75 -3.21 -10.65 0.80
CA SER A 75 -3.32 -12.07 0.43
C SER A 75 -2.05 -12.89 0.73
N THR A 76 -0.90 -12.23 0.84
CA THR A 76 0.37 -12.87 1.21
C THR A 76 0.53 -13.01 2.74
N LEU A 77 -0.31 -12.31 3.50
CA LEU A 77 -0.27 -12.29 4.95
C LEU A 77 -1.08 -13.44 5.53
N SER A 78 -0.79 -13.71 6.79
CA SER A 78 -1.52 -14.72 7.54
C SER A 78 -2.68 -14.17 8.36
N LYS A 79 -3.64 -15.02 8.72
CA LYS A 79 -4.79 -14.64 9.57
C LYS A 79 -4.40 -13.93 10.86
N GLU A 80 -3.30 -14.33 11.51
CA GLU A 80 -2.79 -13.70 12.74
C GLU A 80 -2.36 -12.26 12.48
N VAL A 81 -1.70 -12.01 11.35
CA VAL A 81 -1.23 -10.68 10.94
C VAL A 81 -2.37 -9.83 10.37
N LEU A 82 -3.36 -10.44 9.73
CA LEU A 82 -4.55 -9.75 9.23
C LEU A 82 -5.33 -9.05 10.35
N GLY A 83 -5.33 -9.62 11.57
CA GLY A 83 -5.95 -8.98 12.73
C GLY A 83 -5.28 -7.68 13.17
N ILE A 84 -4.00 -7.48 12.82
CA ILE A 84 -3.21 -6.28 13.17
C ILE A 84 -3.54 -5.11 12.24
N ILE A 85 -3.87 -5.42 10.98
CA ILE A 85 -4.12 -4.43 9.93
C ILE A 85 -5.62 -4.18 9.70
N ASP A 86 -6.48 -4.70 10.57
CA ASP A 86 -7.92 -4.55 10.45
C ASP A 86 -8.32 -3.06 10.52
N GLY A 87 -9.17 -2.64 9.59
CA GLY A 87 -9.58 -1.22 9.45
C GLY A 87 -8.63 -0.30 8.67
N LEU A 88 -7.43 -0.74 8.27
CA LEU A 88 -6.51 0.10 7.48
C LEU A 88 -6.92 0.17 6.00
N VAL A 89 -7.00 1.39 5.47
CA VAL A 89 -7.54 1.65 4.13
C VAL A 89 -6.44 1.91 3.10
N MET A 90 -5.35 2.59 3.42
CA MET A 90 -4.28 2.83 2.45
C MET A 90 -3.22 1.73 2.49
N ALA A 91 -2.65 1.39 1.34
CA ALA A 91 -1.56 0.41 1.25
C ALA A 91 -0.35 0.85 2.08
N GLN A 92 -0.06 2.16 2.10
CA GLN A 92 0.96 2.77 2.94
C GLN A 92 0.71 2.55 4.44
N ASP A 93 -0.54 2.70 4.91
CA ASP A 93 -0.86 2.48 6.33
C ASP A 93 -0.67 1.01 6.70
N VAL A 94 -1.12 0.09 5.83
CA VAL A 94 -0.89 -1.35 6.00
C VAL A 94 0.59 -1.67 6.08
N TRP A 95 1.39 -1.13 5.15
CA TRP A 95 2.83 -1.36 5.11
C TRP A 95 3.53 -0.83 6.37
N ARG A 96 3.24 0.41 6.77
CA ARG A 96 3.81 1.03 7.97
C ARG A 96 3.43 0.25 9.23
N ALA A 97 2.19 -0.18 9.37
CA ALA A 97 1.75 -0.99 10.52
C ALA A 97 2.52 -2.32 10.60
N LEU A 98 2.78 -2.95 9.46
CA LEU A 98 3.60 -4.17 9.40
C LEU A 98 5.06 -3.88 9.76
N GLU A 99 5.65 -2.82 9.21
CA GLU A 99 7.01 -2.40 9.57
C GLU A 99 7.14 -2.10 11.06
N GLU A 100 6.24 -1.32 11.66
CA GLU A 100 6.26 -0.98 13.08
C GLU A 100 6.12 -2.22 13.97
N THR A 101 5.15 -3.09 13.66
CA THR A 101 4.89 -4.32 14.43
C THR A 101 6.10 -5.24 14.44
N PHE A 102 6.76 -5.42 13.30
CA PHE A 102 7.82 -6.42 13.16
C PHE A 102 9.24 -5.85 13.26
N ALA A 103 9.43 -4.54 13.12
CA ALA A 103 10.69 -3.87 13.47
C ALA A 103 10.92 -3.88 14.99
N GLN A 104 9.87 -3.66 15.79
CA GLN A 104 9.95 -3.72 17.26
C GLN A 104 10.36 -5.11 17.76
N ASP A 105 9.79 -6.14 17.15
CA ASP A 105 10.03 -7.56 17.43
C ASP A 105 11.50 -7.99 17.19
N SER A 106 12.22 -7.25 16.33
CA SER A 106 13.65 -7.46 16.06
C SER A 106 14.57 -6.71 17.04
N LYS A 107 14.14 -5.55 17.54
CA LYS A 107 14.91 -4.74 18.49
C LYS A 107 14.84 -5.26 19.92
N GLU A 108 13.69 -5.77 20.35
CA GLU A 108 13.53 -6.30 21.71
C GLU A 108 14.35 -7.58 21.95
N ARG A 109 14.71 -8.33 20.90
CA ARG A 109 15.59 -9.50 20.99
C ARG A 109 17.09 -9.20 20.91
N GLY A 110 17.47 -7.95 20.67
CA GLY A 110 18.88 -7.52 20.64
C GLY A 110 19.46 -7.17 22.01
N PHE A 111 18.64 -7.21 23.08
CA PHE A 111 19.05 -6.82 24.44
C PHE A 111 19.07 -7.96 25.47
N ASP A 112 18.81 -9.21 25.04
CA ASP A 112 18.86 -10.40 25.90
C ASP A 112 19.97 -11.38 25.45
N LEU A 113 21.20 -10.88 25.25
CA LEU A 113 22.41 -11.69 25.10
C LEU A 113 23.55 -11.15 25.97
#